data_AF-A0A2Z6RTU0-F1
#
_entry.id   AF-A0A2Z6RTU0-F1
#
_cell.length_a   1.000
_cell.length_b   1.000
_cell.length_c   1.000
_cell.angle_alpha   90.00
_cell.angle_beta   90.00
_cell.angle_gamma   90.00
#
_symmetry.space_group_name_H-M   'P 1'
#
loop_
_entity.id
_entity.type
_entity.pdbx_description
1 polymer ?
#
loop_
_entity_poly.entity_id
_entity_poly.type
_entity_poly.pdbx_seq_one_letter_code
_entity_poly.pdbx_strand_id
1 'polypeptide(L)'
;MDDDKVVYMEDLEKRKKAYGICGECNEPGTGYWWCQACNAKRFKKNFKNWSSGNKDIDELIQFSQLNAPHRTKYLEWIPYENFQNVTYITRGGFGTIYSAEWPEGCISYWDIDNQEWHRYNNCSVALKNSDFLNEVKSYLQIYSENIVQCYGITQNPNTKDYMMVLQYYTEGNLRDYYLNNDTDYLKIFNLLRIVTGLLNIHIAEKVHKDIHPGNILINMSAHISDLGMCQPVNNEEQTAKKGIYGVLPYIAPEVLRGYQYTKAADIYSFGIIMNEYLSEEIPFSGIPHDHILAVQI
;
A
#
# COMPACT_ATOMS: atom_id res chain seq x y z
N MET A 1 14.05 -4.56 -20.20
CA MET A 1 14.32 -4.01 -18.85
C MET A 1 15.78 -4.28 -18.60
N ASP A 2 16.57 -3.27 -18.24
CA ASP A 2 18.01 -3.46 -18.02
C ASP A 2 18.21 -4.13 -16.66
N ASP A 3 18.72 -5.36 -16.63
CA ASP A 3 18.93 -6.18 -15.42
C ASP A 3 19.89 -5.51 -14.40
N ASP A 4 20.57 -4.45 -14.85
CA ASP A 4 21.50 -3.65 -14.06
C ASP A 4 20.82 -2.74 -13.02
N LYS A 5 19.50 -2.55 -13.07
CA LYS A 5 18.77 -1.71 -12.09
C LYS A 5 18.22 -2.47 -10.89
N VAL A 6 18.07 -3.79 -10.96
CA VAL A 6 17.55 -4.59 -9.84
C VAL A 6 18.72 -4.99 -8.93
N VAL A 7 18.60 -4.66 -7.65
CA VAL A 7 19.58 -5.00 -6.61
C VAL A 7 19.00 -6.13 -5.77
N TYR A 8 19.45 -7.35 -6.02
CA TYR A 8 19.08 -8.53 -5.22
C TYR A 8 19.77 -8.49 -3.85
N MET A 9 19.12 -9.02 -2.82
CA MET A 9 19.64 -9.00 -1.45
C MET A 9 20.91 -9.86 -1.31
N GLU A 10 21.05 -10.90 -2.13
CA GLU A 10 22.19 -11.79 -2.17
C GLU A 10 23.40 -11.20 -2.92
N ASP A 11 23.18 -10.18 -3.77
CA ASP A 11 24.23 -9.56 -4.58
C ASP A 11 24.96 -8.46 -3.78
N LEU A 12 25.99 -8.87 -3.05
CA LEU A 12 26.78 -8.00 -2.18
C LEU A 12 27.47 -6.85 -2.95
N GLU A 13 27.93 -7.09 -4.17
CA GLU A 13 28.62 -6.08 -4.97
C GLU A 13 27.65 -5.02 -5.51
N LYS A 14 26.48 -5.43 -6.04
CA LYS A 14 25.43 -4.47 -6.43
C LYS A 14 24.92 -3.70 -5.23
N ARG A 15 24.71 -4.34 -4.07
CA ARG A 15 24.33 -3.66 -2.83
C ARG A 15 25.35 -2.62 -2.40
N LYS A 16 26.65 -2.97 -2.44
CA LYS A 16 27.74 -2.05 -2.09
C LYS A 16 27.78 -0.86 -3.03
N LYS A 17 27.58 -1.08 -4.34
CA LYS A 17 27.54 -0.01 -5.35
C LYS A 17 26.31 0.88 -5.19
N ALA A 18 25.15 0.32 -4.88
CA ALA A 18 23.88 1.03 -4.80
C ALA A 18 23.70 1.79 -3.47
N TYR A 19 24.07 1.16 -2.35
CA TYR A 19 23.74 1.62 -1.00
C TYR A 19 24.98 1.91 -0.13
N GLY A 20 26.18 1.60 -0.62
CA GLY A 20 27.40 1.76 0.15
C GLY A 20 27.61 0.69 1.21
N ILE A 21 28.56 0.94 2.12
CA ILE A 21 28.88 0.09 3.26
C ILE A 21 28.24 0.68 4.52
N CYS A 22 27.63 -0.18 5.35
CA CYS A 22 27.10 0.22 6.64
C CYS A 22 28.23 0.58 7.61
N GLY A 23 28.18 1.78 8.19
CA GLY A 23 29.20 2.26 9.13
C GLY A 23 29.29 1.52 10.47
N GLU A 24 28.39 0.58 10.74
CA GLU A 24 28.35 -0.14 12.02
C GLU A 24 28.80 -1.60 11.91
N CYS A 25 28.33 -2.31 10.88
CA CYS A 25 28.68 -3.72 10.67
C CYS A 25 29.72 -3.94 9.56
N ASN A 26 30.09 -2.89 8.81
CA ASN A 26 30.99 -2.96 7.66
C ASN A 26 30.54 -3.88 6.51
N GLU A 27 29.27 -4.30 6.50
CA GLU A 27 28.65 -5.03 5.40
C GLU A 27 27.96 -4.08 4.41
N PRO A 28 27.72 -4.49 3.15
CA PRO A 28 26.92 -3.71 2.21
C PRO A 28 25.54 -3.34 2.77
N GLY A 29 25.09 -2.11 2.55
CA GLY A 29 23.75 -1.66 2.91
C GLY A 29 22.65 -2.48 2.22
N THR A 30 21.41 -2.36 2.71
CA THR A 30 20.22 -2.99 2.08
C THR A 30 19.23 -1.96 1.55
N GLY A 31 19.47 -0.68 1.84
CA GLY A 31 18.77 0.46 1.26
C GLY A 31 19.49 1.76 1.59
N TYR A 32 19.05 2.87 1.01
CA TYR A 32 19.58 4.19 1.35
C TYR A 32 19.35 4.48 2.83
N TRP A 33 20.44 4.74 3.56
CA TRP A 33 20.43 4.97 5.02
C TRP A 33 19.82 3.80 5.82
N TRP A 34 19.86 2.58 5.26
CA TRP A 34 19.24 1.41 5.86
C TRP A 34 20.14 0.17 5.78
N CYS A 35 20.32 -0.48 6.93
CA CYS A 35 20.98 -1.78 7.05
C CYS A 35 20.06 -2.74 7.79
N GLN A 36 19.47 -3.68 7.06
CA GLN A 36 18.54 -4.67 7.63
C GLN A 36 19.15 -5.40 8.83
N ALA A 37 20.40 -5.88 8.73
CA ALA A 37 21.03 -6.65 9.79
C ALA A 37 21.22 -5.85 11.09
N CYS A 38 21.61 -4.57 11.00
CA CYS A 38 21.77 -3.72 12.16
C CYS A 38 20.40 -3.32 12.75
N ASN A 39 19.46 -2.94 11.89
CA ASN A 39 18.14 -2.49 12.32
C ASN A 39 17.30 -3.63 12.91
N ALA A 40 17.39 -4.85 12.37
CA ALA A 40 16.79 -6.05 12.95
C ALA A 40 17.28 -6.30 14.38
N LYS A 41 18.58 -6.13 14.66
CA LYS A 41 19.13 -6.26 16.02
C LYS A 41 18.56 -5.19 16.96
N ARG A 42 18.35 -3.96 16.49
CA ARG A 42 17.73 -2.87 17.26
C ARG A 42 16.29 -3.18 17.60
N PHE A 43 15.49 -3.51 16.59
CA PHE A 43 14.08 -3.87 16.79
C PHE A 43 13.94 -5.04 17.76
N LYS A 44 14.76 -6.09 17.60
CA LYS A 44 14.75 -7.25 18.50
C LYS A 44 14.99 -6.89 19.97
N LYS A 45 15.83 -5.87 20.26
CA LYS A 45 16.02 -5.37 21.63
C LYS A 45 14.77 -4.67 22.17
N ASN A 46 13.94 -4.10 21.29
CA ASN A 46 12.76 -3.31 21.65
C ASN A 46 11.43 -4.11 21.62
N PHE A 47 11.43 -5.39 21.22
CA PHE A 47 10.20 -6.20 21.13
C PHE A 47 9.38 -6.24 22.42
N LYS A 48 10.03 -6.14 23.58
CA LYS A 48 9.33 -6.10 24.88
C LYS A 48 8.46 -4.86 25.07
N ASN A 49 8.79 -3.77 24.38
CA ASN A 49 8.08 -2.50 24.48
C ASN A 49 6.95 -2.39 23.43
N TRP A 50 6.91 -3.31 22.46
CA TRP A 50 5.93 -3.33 21.38
C TRP A 50 5.06 -4.57 21.51
N SER A 51 4.02 -4.47 22.34
CA SER A 51 2.97 -5.49 22.39
C SER A 51 1.61 -4.86 22.19
N SER A 52 0.87 -5.42 21.24
CA SER A 52 -0.50 -5.09 20.90
C SER A 52 -1.53 -5.82 21.78
N GLY A 53 -1.06 -6.71 22.67
CA GLY A 53 -1.91 -7.66 23.40
C GLY A 53 -2.44 -8.81 22.54
N ASN A 54 -2.12 -8.85 21.24
CA ASN A 54 -2.47 -9.93 20.33
C ASN A 54 -1.21 -10.56 19.75
N LYS A 55 -1.04 -11.86 20.02
CA LYS A 55 0.16 -12.62 19.64
C LYS A 55 0.37 -12.66 18.12
N ASP A 56 -0.68 -12.80 17.33
CA ASP A 56 -0.55 -12.91 15.86
C ASP A 56 -0.13 -11.57 15.24
N ILE A 57 -0.62 -10.46 15.79
CA ILE A 57 -0.21 -9.10 15.38
C ILE A 57 1.23 -8.84 15.82
N ASP A 58 1.59 -9.19 17.05
CA ASP A 58 2.94 -9.02 17.56
C ASP A 58 3.95 -9.81 16.72
N GLU A 59 3.63 -11.07 16.37
CA GLU A 59 4.45 -11.91 15.49
C GLU A 59 4.59 -11.31 14.08
N LEU A 60 3.50 -10.77 13.51
CA LEU A 60 3.53 -10.10 12.20
C LEU A 60 4.42 -8.85 12.21
N ILE A 61 4.29 -8.01 13.23
CA ILE A 61 5.11 -6.79 13.39
C ILE A 61 6.57 -7.18 13.54
N GLN A 62 6.90 -8.10 14.45
CA GLN A 62 8.27 -8.56 14.67
C GLN A 62 8.87 -9.19 13.41
N PHE A 63 8.10 -10.01 12.70
CA PHE A 63 8.51 -10.59 11.42
C PHE A 63 8.87 -9.49 10.40
N SER A 64 8.03 -8.47 10.26
CA SER A 64 8.28 -7.36 9.34
C SER A 64 9.57 -6.61 9.70
N GLN A 65 9.80 -6.35 10.98
CA GLN A 65 10.96 -5.60 11.47
C GLN A 65 12.30 -6.34 11.28
N LEU A 66 12.30 -7.67 11.46
CA LEU A 66 13.51 -8.47 11.27
C LEU A 66 13.89 -8.63 9.80
N ASN A 67 12.89 -8.58 8.92
CA ASN A 67 13.04 -8.88 7.49
C ASN A 67 12.95 -7.64 6.59
N ALA A 68 12.84 -6.44 7.15
CA ALA A 68 12.65 -5.22 6.38
C ALA A 68 13.86 -4.87 5.49
N PRO A 69 13.76 -5.03 4.15
CA PRO A 69 14.85 -4.69 3.25
C PRO A 69 15.09 -3.17 3.22
N HIS A 70 14.04 -2.39 3.48
CA HIS A 70 14.00 -0.93 3.39
C HIS A 70 13.13 -0.32 4.50
N ARG A 71 13.30 0.97 4.78
CA ARG A 71 12.55 1.73 5.79
C ARG A 71 11.03 1.82 5.56
N THR A 72 10.55 1.40 4.40
CA THR A 72 9.12 1.39 4.05
C THR A 72 8.49 0.00 4.19
N LYS A 73 9.25 -0.98 4.70
CA LYS A 73 8.89 -2.41 4.71
C LYS A 73 8.92 -3.07 6.09
N TYR A 74 8.80 -2.26 7.15
CA TYR A 74 8.47 -2.76 8.49
C TYR A 74 7.16 -2.10 8.95
N LEU A 75 6.54 -2.70 9.96
CA LEU A 75 5.37 -2.14 10.64
C LEU A 75 5.78 -1.63 12.03
N GLU A 76 5.14 -0.56 12.46
CA GLU A 76 5.15 -0.08 13.84
C GLU A 76 3.92 -0.58 14.61
N TRP A 77 4.10 -0.96 15.88
CA TRP A 77 2.99 -0.88 16.83
C TRP A 77 2.88 0.56 17.29
N ILE A 78 1.75 1.22 17.00
CA ILE A 78 1.55 2.64 17.29
C ILE A 78 0.46 2.77 18.36
N PRO A 79 0.80 3.16 19.60
CA PRO A 79 -0.19 3.42 20.63
C PRO A 79 -1.22 4.45 20.14
N TYR A 80 -2.50 4.19 20.36
CA TYR A 80 -3.57 5.00 19.79
C TYR A 80 -3.56 6.43 20.35
N GLU A 81 -3.10 6.61 21.58
CA GLU A 81 -2.89 7.90 22.23
C GLU A 81 -1.84 8.79 21.55
N ASN A 82 -1.00 8.24 20.65
CA ASN A 82 -0.06 9.03 19.86
C ASN A 82 -0.74 9.77 18.71
N PHE A 83 -2.01 9.49 18.43
CA PHE A 83 -2.80 10.16 17.41
C PHE A 83 -3.60 11.34 17.97
N GLN A 84 -3.59 12.45 17.25
CA GLN A 84 -4.34 13.67 17.56
C GLN A 84 -5.36 13.96 16.47
N ASN A 85 -6.37 14.78 16.81
CA ASN A 85 -7.39 15.26 15.87
C ASN A 85 -8.08 14.15 15.05
N VAL A 86 -8.32 13.00 15.68
CA VAL A 86 -8.91 11.84 15.00
C VAL A 86 -10.32 12.17 14.52
N THR A 87 -10.53 12.17 13.21
CA THR A 87 -11.77 12.62 12.56
C THR A 87 -12.31 11.53 11.64
N TYR A 88 -13.61 11.23 11.73
CA TYR A 88 -14.26 10.30 10.82
C TYR A 88 -14.25 10.83 9.38
N ILE A 89 -13.84 10.00 8.42
CA ILE A 89 -13.89 10.33 6.99
C ILE A 89 -15.11 9.66 6.35
N THR A 90 -15.14 8.32 6.39
CA THR A 90 -16.16 7.55 5.68
C THR A 90 -16.26 6.12 6.21
N ARG A 91 -17.35 5.45 5.82
CA ARG A 91 -17.60 4.03 6.03
C ARG A 91 -18.06 3.42 4.71
N GLY A 92 -17.33 2.41 4.24
CA GLY A 92 -17.61 1.70 3.00
C GLY A 92 -17.71 0.18 3.21
N GLY A 93 -17.76 -0.57 2.11
CA GLY A 93 -17.78 -2.04 2.12
C GLY A 93 -16.54 -2.67 2.78
N PHE A 94 -15.42 -1.94 2.82
CA PHE A 94 -14.14 -2.39 3.38
C PHE A 94 -13.82 -1.80 4.75
N GLY A 95 -14.83 -1.26 5.44
CA GLY A 95 -14.69 -0.79 6.82
C GLY A 95 -14.80 0.71 6.99
N THR A 96 -14.34 1.20 8.14
CA THR A 96 -14.42 2.60 8.54
C THR A 96 -13.04 3.25 8.48
N ILE A 97 -12.96 4.47 7.96
CA ILE A 97 -11.72 5.23 7.81
C ILE A 97 -11.82 6.53 8.62
N TYR A 98 -10.76 6.83 9.37
CA TYR A 98 -10.57 8.07 10.10
C TYR A 98 -9.28 8.76 9.61
N SER A 99 -9.21 10.08 9.59
CA SER A 99 -7.93 10.81 9.54
C SER A 99 -7.43 11.03 10.95
N ALA A 100 -6.11 11.14 11.10
CA ALA A 100 -5.48 11.60 12.33
C ALA A 100 -4.14 12.28 12.04
N GLU A 101 -3.70 13.11 12.98
CA GLU A 101 -2.35 13.63 13.04
C GLU A 101 -1.49 12.70 13.89
N TRP A 102 -0.27 12.42 13.44
CA TRP A 102 0.73 11.65 14.17
C TRP A 102 1.98 12.52 14.37
N PRO A 103 2.05 13.29 15.48
CA PRO A 103 3.16 14.22 15.73
C PRO A 103 4.52 13.55 15.80
N GLU A 104 4.60 12.36 16.40
CA GLU A 104 5.85 11.58 16.47
C GLU A 104 6.29 11.13 15.07
N GLY A 105 5.34 10.79 14.20
CA GLY A 105 5.61 10.39 12.81
C GLY A 105 6.40 9.09 12.67
N CYS A 106 6.80 8.70 11.46
CA CYS A 106 7.41 7.38 11.19
C CYS A 106 8.94 7.35 11.27
N ILE A 107 9.54 6.18 11.56
CA ILE A 107 11.01 6.04 11.58
C ILE A 107 11.55 6.16 10.14
N SER A 108 12.56 7.03 9.97
CA SER A 108 13.25 7.24 8.70
C SER A 108 14.56 6.45 8.62
N TYR A 109 15.49 6.70 9.54
CA TYR A 109 16.80 6.07 9.58
C TYR A 109 17.36 6.05 11.01
N TRP A 110 18.42 5.27 11.22
CA TRP A 110 19.16 5.26 12.48
C TRP A 110 20.31 6.25 12.42
N ASP A 111 20.35 7.20 13.35
CA ASP A 111 21.48 8.09 13.54
C ASP A 111 22.57 7.33 14.35
N ILE A 112 23.67 7.02 13.67
CA ILE A 112 24.78 6.25 14.26
C ILE A 112 25.51 7.08 15.32
N ASP A 113 25.64 8.39 15.15
CA ASP A 113 26.44 9.22 16.04
C ASP A 113 25.67 9.46 17.35
N ASN A 114 24.37 9.75 17.24
CA ASN A 114 23.51 10.01 18.39
C ASN A 114 22.90 8.73 19.00
N GLN A 115 23.03 7.58 18.32
CA GLN A 115 22.47 6.29 18.74
C GLN A 115 20.95 6.36 18.98
N GLU A 116 20.22 7.00 18.07
CA GLU A 116 18.77 7.15 18.13
C GLU A 116 18.09 7.02 16.76
N TRP A 117 16.77 6.79 16.78
CA TRP A 117 15.96 6.77 15.56
C TRP A 117 15.60 8.19 15.13
N HIS A 118 16.00 8.57 13.92
CA HIS A 118 15.47 9.77 13.30
C HIS A 118 14.08 9.49 12.73
N ARG A 119 13.10 10.33 13.07
CA ARG A 119 11.71 10.23 12.61
C ARG A 119 11.30 11.36 11.66
N TYR A 120 10.35 11.09 10.78
CA TYR A 120 9.65 12.12 10.01
C TYR A 120 8.41 12.55 10.78
N ASN A 121 8.56 13.57 11.62
CA ASN A 121 7.52 14.06 12.52
C ASN A 121 6.33 14.68 11.76
N ASN A 122 5.20 14.86 12.45
CA ASN A 122 3.99 15.51 11.95
C ASN A 122 3.42 14.85 10.68
N CYS A 123 3.26 13.53 10.72
CA CYS A 123 2.63 12.78 9.63
C CYS A 123 1.10 12.88 9.72
N SER A 124 0.43 13.06 8.58
CA SER A 124 -1.02 12.82 8.48
C SER A 124 -1.26 11.36 8.11
N VAL A 125 -2.15 10.68 8.83
CA VAL A 125 -2.44 9.25 8.66
C VAL A 125 -3.92 8.96 8.51
N ALA A 126 -4.23 7.87 7.79
CA ALA A 126 -5.55 7.27 7.75
C ALA A 126 -5.57 6.03 8.65
N LEU A 127 -6.52 5.96 9.56
CA LEU A 127 -6.79 4.79 10.40
C LEU A 127 -7.93 3.99 9.76
N LYS A 128 -7.64 2.79 9.24
CA LYS A 128 -8.61 1.90 8.58
C LYS A 128 -8.94 0.71 9.49
N ASN A 129 -10.22 0.56 9.84
CA ASN A 129 -10.75 -0.58 10.60
C ASN A 129 -11.37 -1.60 9.63
N SER A 130 -10.75 -2.77 9.44
CA SER A 130 -11.19 -3.84 8.53
C SER A 130 -10.65 -5.22 8.98
N ASP A 131 -11.01 -6.32 8.29
CA ASP A 131 -10.24 -7.59 8.38
C ASP A 131 -8.90 -7.41 7.65
N PHE A 132 -7.94 -6.86 8.38
CA PHE A 132 -6.79 -6.18 7.79
C PHE A 132 -5.55 -7.06 7.64
N LEU A 133 -5.51 -8.26 8.23
CA LEU A 133 -4.26 -9.04 8.31
C LEU A 133 -3.73 -9.43 6.92
N ASN A 134 -4.61 -9.82 5.99
CA ASN A 134 -4.21 -10.13 4.62
C ASN A 134 -3.81 -8.88 3.83
N GLU A 135 -4.47 -7.76 4.08
CA GLU A 135 -4.15 -6.47 3.46
C GLU A 135 -2.76 -5.99 3.91
N VAL A 136 -2.46 -6.04 5.21
CA VAL A 136 -1.13 -5.69 5.76
C VAL A 136 -0.03 -6.58 5.20
N LYS A 137 -0.26 -7.89 5.10
CA LYS A 137 0.69 -8.81 4.45
C LYS A 137 0.94 -8.40 2.99
N SER A 138 -0.07 -7.90 2.29
CA SER A 138 0.10 -7.38 0.93
C SER A 138 1.00 -6.14 0.87
N TYR A 139 0.82 -5.17 1.77
CA TYR A 139 1.72 -4.01 1.86
C TYR A 139 3.18 -4.38 2.15
N LEU A 140 3.41 -5.44 2.93
CA LEU A 140 4.76 -5.94 3.21
C LEU A 140 5.42 -6.64 2.01
N GLN A 141 4.64 -7.36 1.22
CA GLN A 141 5.15 -8.17 0.10
C GLN A 141 5.33 -7.38 -1.21
N ILE A 142 4.52 -6.35 -1.43
CA ILE A 142 4.55 -5.53 -2.66
C ILE A 142 5.55 -4.38 -2.47
N TYR A 143 6.36 -4.06 -3.47
CA TYR A 143 7.28 -2.91 -3.39
C TYR A 143 6.53 -1.58 -3.18
N SER A 144 7.01 -0.68 -2.31
CA SER A 144 6.23 0.49 -1.85
C SER A 144 6.11 1.63 -2.86
N GLU A 145 6.88 1.63 -3.94
CA GLU A 145 6.82 2.71 -4.92
C GLU A 145 5.44 2.76 -5.60
N ASN A 146 4.80 3.93 -5.57
CA ASN A 146 3.45 4.17 -6.08
C ASN A 146 2.36 3.27 -5.47
N ILE A 147 2.60 2.74 -4.27
CA ILE A 147 1.63 2.08 -3.41
C ILE A 147 1.52 2.91 -2.13
N VAL A 148 0.31 3.03 -1.57
CA VAL A 148 0.12 3.70 -0.27
C VAL A 148 1.03 3.09 0.80
N GLN A 149 1.67 3.92 1.61
CA GLN A 149 2.50 3.43 2.69
C GLN A 149 1.63 2.95 3.86
N CYS A 150 1.86 1.71 4.31
CA CYS A 150 1.39 1.23 5.59
C CYS A 150 2.50 1.43 6.64
N TYR A 151 2.24 2.26 7.64
CA TYR A 151 3.20 2.53 8.71
C TYR A 151 3.14 1.48 9.82
N GLY A 152 1.97 0.89 10.05
CA GLY A 152 1.81 0.01 11.19
C GLY A 152 0.37 -0.33 11.54
N ILE A 153 0.21 -0.74 12.78
CA ILE A 153 -1.06 -1.18 13.37
C ILE A 153 -1.25 -0.45 14.70
N THR A 154 -2.49 -0.08 14.98
CA THR A 154 -2.93 0.47 16.27
C THR A 154 -4.18 -0.28 16.75
N GLN A 155 -4.67 0.02 17.96
CA GLN A 155 -5.94 -0.48 18.47
C GLN A 155 -6.76 0.64 19.07
N ASN A 156 -8.02 0.76 18.66
CA ASN A 156 -8.93 1.70 19.27
C ASN A 156 -9.18 1.30 20.74
N PRO A 157 -8.87 2.16 21.73
CA PRO A 157 -8.99 1.79 23.13
C PRO A 157 -10.44 1.56 23.57
N ASN A 158 -11.42 2.14 22.87
CA ASN A 158 -12.84 2.05 23.18
C ASN A 158 -13.49 0.82 22.54
N THR A 159 -13.31 0.63 21.23
CA THR A 159 -13.95 -0.50 20.52
C THR A 159 -13.14 -1.79 20.60
N LYS A 160 -11.85 -1.70 20.93
CA LYS A 160 -10.85 -2.79 20.89
C LYS A 160 -10.55 -3.31 19.48
N ASP A 161 -11.05 -2.62 18.46
CA ASP A 161 -10.73 -2.95 17.07
C ASP A 161 -9.30 -2.55 16.74
N TYR A 162 -8.59 -3.46 16.09
CA TYR A 162 -7.29 -3.18 15.49
C TYR A 162 -7.48 -2.44 14.17
N MET A 163 -6.59 -1.50 13.89
CA MET A 163 -6.67 -0.64 12.72
C MET A 163 -5.31 -0.53 12.05
N MET A 164 -5.32 -0.48 10.73
CA MET A 164 -4.13 -0.13 9.94
C MET A 164 -3.87 1.36 10.04
N VAL A 165 -2.59 1.71 10.10
CA VAL A 165 -2.13 3.09 10.02
C VAL A 165 -1.49 3.29 8.65
N LEU A 166 -2.22 4.00 7.77
CA LEU A 166 -1.82 4.26 6.39
C LEU A 166 -1.43 5.73 6.23
N GLN A 167 -0.62 6.05 5.22
CA GLN A 167 -0.38 7.43 4.84
C GLN A 167 -1.69 8.10 4.38
N TYR A 168 -1.95 9.31 4.88
CA TYR A 168 -3.06 10.12 4.43
C TYR A 168 -2.69 10.92 3.18
N TYR A 169 -3.59 10.94 2.19
CA TYR A 169 -3.43 11.64 0.94
C TYR A 169 -4.43 12.79 0.88
N THR A 170 -3.93 14.01 1.03
CA THR A 170 -4.74 15.23 1.22
C THR A 170 -5.54 15.62 -0.01
N GLU A 171 -5.09 15.23 -1.21
CA GLU A 171 -5.78 15.53 -2.47
C GLU A 171 -6.87 14.49 -2.81
N GLY A 172 -7.08 13.49 -1.95
CA GLY A 172 -8.15 12.51 -2.08
C GLY A 172 -7.87 11.45 -3.15
N ASN A 173 -8.94 10.90 -3.72
CA ASN A 173 -8.85 9.92 -4.80
C ASN A 173 -8.77 10.59 -6.19
N LEU A 174 -8.31 9.85 -7.20
CA LEU A 174 -8.08 10.36 -8.54
C LEU A 174 -9.32 11.01 -9.15
N ARG A 175 -10.51 10.44 -8.96
CA ARG A 175 -11.75 10.97 -9.52
C ARG A 175 -12.11 12.31 -8.91
N ASP A 176 -12.18 12.37 -7.59
CA ASP A 176 -12.49 13.61 -6.90
C ASP A 176 -11.42 14.67 -7.20
N TYR A 177 -10.16 14.26 -7.36
CA TYR A 177 -9.07 15.16 -7.70
C TYR A 177 -9.27 15.83 -9.08
N TYR A 178 -9.44 15.06 -10.15
CA TYR A 178 -9.55 15.65 -11.49
C TYR A 178 -10.88 16.36 -11.74
N LEU A 179 -11.96 16.02 -11.03
CA LEU A 179 -13.23 16.74 -11.13
C LEU A 179 -13.18 18.14 -10.50
N ASN A 180 -12.25 18.37 -9.57
CA ASN A 180 -12.16 19.62 -8.82
C ASN A 180 -10.90 20.44 -9.13
N ASN A 181 -10.01 19.97 -10.01
CA ASN A 181 -8.73 20.62 -10.32
C ASN A 181 -8.41 20.53 -11.81
N ASP A 182 -7.68 21.52 -12.34
CA ASP A 182 -7.05 21.42 -13.65
C ASP A 182 -5.80 20.53 -13.55
N THR A 183 -5.82 19.39 -14.24
CA THR A 183 -4.80 18.35 -14.12
C THR A 183 -4.12 18.01 -15.44
N ASP A 184 -4.36 18.75 -16.52
CA ASP A 184 -3.96 18.35 -17.88
C ASP A 184 -2.46 18.02 -18.02
N TYR A 185 -1.60 18.81 -17.38
CA TYR A 185 -0.15 18.60 -17.40
C TYR A 185 0.32 17.44 -16.50
N LEU A 186 -0.51 16.97 -15.58
CA LEU A 186 -0.21 15.88 -14.65
C LEU A 186 -0.75 14.52 -15.10
N LYS A 187 -1.70 14.48 -16.05
CA LYS A 187 -2.40 13.23 -16.45
C LYS A 187 -1.43 12.11 -16.82
N ILE A 188 -0.54 12.36 -17.78
CA ILE A 188 0.45 11.35 -18.23
C ILE A 188 1.39 10.93 -17.11
N PHE A 189 1.82 11.89 -16.27
CA PHE A 189 2.68 11.60 -15.14
C PHE A 189 1.98 10.70 -14.12
N ASN A 190 0.73 10.99 -13.76
CA ASN A 190 -0.06 10.18 -12.84
C ASN A 190 -0.38 8.80 -13.42
N LEU A 191 -0.70 8.69 -14.71
CA LEU A 191 -0.89 7.40 -15.37
C LEU A 191 0.38 6.53 -15.32
N LEU A 192 1.56 7.13 -15.53
CA LEU A 192 2.84 6.43 -15.38
C LEU A 192 3.04 5.92 -13.93
N ARG A 193 2.62 6.69 -12.93
CA ARG A 193 2.72 6.33 -11.52
C ARG A 193 1.76 5.18 -11.16
N ILE A 194 0.54 5.21 -11.68
CA ILE A 194 -0.43 4.13 -11.52
C ILE A 194 0.09 2.82 -12.12
N VAL A 195 0.58 2.84 -13.38
CA VAL A 195 1.10 1.61 -14.01
C VAL A 195 2.38 1.09 -13.33
N THR A 196 3.19 1.98 -12.75
CA THR A 196 4.34 1.60 -11.92
C THR A 196 3.90 0.86 -10.65
N GLY A 197 2.86 1.36 -9.98
CA GLY A 197 2.25 0.66 -8.84
C GLY A 197 1.70 -0.72 -9.23
N LEU A 198 1.00 -0.81 -10.36
CA LEU A 198 0.50 -2.09 -10.88
C LEU A 198 1.63 -3.07 -11.20
N LEU A 199 2.71 -2.59 -11.81
CA LEU A 199 3.90 -3.39 -12.07
C LEU A 199 4.46 -3.97 -10.76
N ASN A 200 4.53 -3.17 -9.69
CA ASN A 200 5.00 -3.63 -8.38
C ASN A 200 4.10 -4.72 -7.78
N ILE A 201 2.78 -4.62 -7.96
CA ILE A 201 1.82 -5.66 -7.55
C ILE A 201 2.06 -6.95 -8.35
N HIS A 202 2.22 -6.82 -9.66
CA HIS A 202 2.38 -7.95 -10.59
C HIS A 202 3.72 -8.67 -10.44
N ILE A 203 4.81 -7.94 -10.12
CA ILE A 203 6.13 -8.52 -9.77
C ILE A 203 6.04 -9.36 -8.49
N ALA A 204 5.19 -8.96 -7.55
CA ALA A 204 4.92 -9.75 -6.35
C ALA A 204 4.02 -10.98 -6.61
N GLU A 205 3.78 -11.34 -7.88
CA GLU A 205 2.90 -12.43 -8.33
C GLU A 205 1.47 -12.34 -7.81
N LYS A 206 0.97 -11.10 -7.69
CA LYS A 206 -0.38 -10.77 -7.25
C LYS A 206 -1.19 -10.07 -8.33
N VAL A 207 -2.50 -10.07 -8.13
CA VAL A 207 -3.49 -9.24 -8.83
C VAL A 207 -4.24 -8.39 -7.82
N HIS A 208 -4.66 -7.18 -8.21
CA HIS A 208 -5.34 -6.25 -7.31
C HIS A 208 -6.85 -6.48 -7.25
N LYS A 209 -7.49 -6.73 -8.39
CA LYS A 209 -8.93 -7.04 -8.55
C LYS A 209 -9.94 -5.91 -8.33
N ASP A 210 -9.50 -4.74 -7.91
CA ASP A 210 -10.40 -3.63 -7.58
C ASP A 210 -9.77 -2.29 -7.97
N ILE A 211 -9.17 -2.26 -9.16
CA ILE A 211 -8.51 -1.08 -9.70
C ILE A 211 -9.58 -0.16 -10.29
N HIS A 212 -9.77 0.98 -9.67
CA HIS A 212 -10.65 2.06 -10.15
C HIS A 212 -10.16 3.40 -9.57
N PRO A 213 -10.59 4.56 -10.10
CA PRO A 213 -10.08 5.87 -9.66
C PRO A 213 -10.26 6.14 -8.16
N GLY A 214 -11.33 5.61 -7.55
CA GLY A 214 -11.56 5.68 -6.10
C GLY A 214 -10.48 4.99 -5.24
N ASN A 215 -9.75 4.00 -5.78
CA ASN A 215 -8.65 3.32 -5.09
C ASN A 215 -7.27 3.87 -5.50
N ILE A 216 -7.22 4.95 -6.28
CA ILE A 216 -6.00 5.68 -6.62
C ILE A 216 -5.99 6.98 -5.81
N LEU A 217 -5.04 7.13 -4.89
CA LEU A 217 -4.90 8.34 -4.06
C LEU A 217 -3.84 9.30 -4.64
N ILE A 218 -4.09 10.61 -4.49
CA ILE A 218 -3.25 11.66 -5.06
C ILE A 218 -2.58 12.48 -3.94
N ASN A 219 -1.26 12.64 -4.06
CA ASN A 219 -0.46 13.61 -3.30
C ASN A 219 0.83 13.88 -4.07
N MET A 220 0.86 14.97 -4.84
CA MET A 220 1.90 15.29 -5.86
C MET A 220 2.02 14.26 -6.99
N SER A 221 1.64 13.01 -6.76
CA SER A 221 1.65 11.89 -7.70
C SER A 221 0.65 10.80 -7.27
N ALA A 222 0.23 9.97 -8.21
CA ALA A 222 -0.73 8.88 -7.97
C ALA A 222 -0.11 7.67 -7.24
N HIS A 223 -0.90 7.09 -6.33
CA HIS A 223 -0.57 5.90 -5.56
C HIS A 223 -1.76 4.95 -5.48
N ILE A 224 -1.52 3.66 -5.66
CA ILE A 224 -2.56 2.63 -5.51
C ILE A 224 -2.77 2.34 -4.02
N SER A 225 -4.03 2.28 -3.63
CA SER A 225 -4.50 2.00 -2.27
C SER A 225 -5.42 0.77 -2.26
N ASP A 226 -5.85 0.35 -1.08
CA ASP A 226 -6.78 -0.77 -0.84
C ASP A 226 -6.34 -2.12 -1.42
N LEU A 227 -5.37 -2.73 -0.75
CA LEU A 227 -4.86 -4.05 -1.11
C LEU A 227 -5.68 -5.20 -0.49
N GLY A 228 -6.88 -4.91 0.03
CA GLY A 228 -7.73 -5.89 0.73
C GLY A 228 -8.14 -7.07 -0.14
N MET A 229 -8.26 -6.84 -1.46
CA MET A 229 -8.61 -7.87 -2.45
C MET A 229 -7.40 -8.48 -3.17
N CYS A 230 -6.18 -8.02 -2.85
CA CYS A 230 -4.98 -8.53 -3.48
C CYS A 230 -4.75 -10.00 -3.16
N GLN A 231 -4.53 -10.81 -4.20
CA GLN A 231 -4.33 -12.26 -4.05
C GLN A 231 -3.28 -12.79 -5.05
N PRO A 232 -2.65 -13.94 -4.77
CA PRO A 232 -1.80 -14.61 -5.74
C PRO A 232 -2.56 -14.99 -7.01
N VAL A 233 -1.89 -14.91 -8.17
CA VAL A 233 -2.48 -15.13 -9.51
C VAL A 233 -3.09 -16.54 -9.65
N ASN A 234 -2.50 -17.56 -9.02
CA ASN A 234 -2.87 -18.97 -9.15
C ASN A 234 -3.47 -19.57 -7.86
N ASN A 235 -4.12 -18.77 -7.02
CA ASN A 235 -4.72 -19.34 -5.80
C ASN A 235 -5.91 -20.25 -6.17
N GLU A 236 -5.84 -21.56 -5.87
CA GLU A 236 -6.91 -22.53 -6.15
C GLU A 236 -8.23 -22.11 -5.48
N GLU A 237 -8.19 -21.37 -4.36
CA GLU A 237 -9.36 -20.77 -3.71
C GLU A 237 -10.07 -19.69 -4.56
N GLN A 238 -9.44 -19.17 -5.62
CA GLN A 238 -10.11 -18.29 -6.60
C GLN A 238 -11.33 -18.97 -7.22
N THR A 239 -11.30 -20.30 -7.35
CA THR A 239 -12.43 -21.07 -7.87
C THR A 239 -13.52 -21.33 -6.83
N ALA A 240 -13.23 -21.15 -5.54
CA ALA A 240 -14.11 -21.54 -4.44
C ALA A 240 -14.99 -20.39 -3.88
N LYS A 241 -14.58 -19.12 -4.01
CA LYS A 241 -15.37 -17.95 -3.55
C LYS A 241 -16.24 -17.37 -4.67
N LYS A 242 -17.54 -17.68 -4.63
CA LYS A 242 -18.62 -17.38 -5.62
C LYS A 242 -18.99 -15.89 -5.81
N GLY A 243 -18.04 -14.99 -6.01
CA GLY A 243 -18.34 -13.57 -6.23
C GLY A 243 -17.44 -12.92 -7.26
N ILE A 244 -18.04 -12.17 -8.18
CA ILE A 244 -17.31 -11.17 -8.97
C ILE A 244 -17.16 -9.94 -8.07
N TYR A 245 -15.94 -9.48 -7.90
CA TYR A 245 -15.61 -8.30 -7.11
C TYR A 245 -15.03 -7.23 -8.03
N GLY A 246 -15.22 -5.97 -7.66
CA GLY A 246 -14.78 -4.82 -8.43
C GLY A 246 -15.89 -3.80 -8.65
N VAL A 247 -15.52 -2.62 -9.12
CA VAL A 247 -16.47 -1.60 -9.59
C VAL A 247 -16.79 -1.86 -11.06
N LEU A 248 -18.07 -2.12 -11.36
CA LEU A 248 -18.53 -2.76 -12.61
C LEU A 248 -17.90 -2.21 -13.92
N PRO A 249 -17.85 -0.90 -14.18
CA PRO A 249 -17.19 -0.36 -15.38
C PRO A 249 -15.72 -0.73 -15.58
N TYR A 250 -15.00 -1.09 -14.51
CA TYR A 250 -13.57 -1.39 -14.54
C TYR A 250 -13.29 -2.89 -14.56
N ILE A 251 -14.33 -3.74 -14.47
CA ILE A 251 -14.16 -5.19 -14.45
C ILE A 251 -13.98 -5.70 -15.88
N ALA A 252 -12.93 -6.50 -16.09
CA ALA A 252 -12.63 -7.07 -17.40
C ALA A 252 -13.75 -8.02 -17.88
N PRO A 253 -14.09 -8.04 -19.18
CA PRO A 253 -15.20 -8.85 -19.70
C PRO A 253 -15.05 -10.35 -19.43
N GLU A 254 -13.82 -10.89 -19.43
CA GLU A 254 -13.56 -12.28 -19.08
C GLU A 254 -13.90 -12.58 -17.61
N VAL A 255 -13.65 -11.64 -16.70
CA VAL A 255 -14.00 -11.77 -15.29
C VAL A 255 -15.53 -11.72 -15.12
N LEU A 256 -16.21 -10.84 -15.87
CA LEU A 256 -17.68 -10.79 -15.88
C LEU A 256 -18.33 -12.08 -16.39
N ARG A 257 -17.66 -12.78 -17.32
CA ARG A 257 -18.06 -14.11 -17.82
C ARG A 257 -17.71 -15.25 -16.87
N GLY A 258 -17.11 -14.96 -15.71
CA GLY A 258 -16.76 -15.95 -14.70
C GLY A 258 -15.45 -16.70 -14.98
N TYR A 259 -14.62 -16.22 -15.90
CA TYR A 259 -13.26 -16.73 -16.06
C TYR A 259 -12.37 -16.27 -14.90
N GLN A 260 -11.26 -16.98 -14.71
CA GLN A 260 -10.29 -16.70 -13.67
C GLN A 260 -9.72 -15.27 -13.80
N TYR A 261 -9.58 -14.58 -12.67
CA TYR A 261 -8.96 -13.26 -12.64
C TYR A 261 -7.46 -13.37 -12.90
N THR A 262 -6.93 -12.56 -13.82
CA THR A 262 -5.50 -12.57 -14.20
C THR A 262 -4.88 -11.17 -14.10
N LYS A 263 -3.55 -11.09 -14.25
CA LYS A 263 -2.86 -9.78 -14.37
C LYS A 263 -3.42 -8.94 -15.53
N ALA A 264 -3.88 -9.57 -16.62
CA ALA A 264 -4.48 -8.87 -17.75
C ALA A 264 -5.79 -8.16 -17.38
N ALA A 265 -6.55 -8.68 -16.42
CA ALA A 265 -7.77 -8.04 -15.94
C ALA A 265 -7.47 -6.73 -15.18
N ASP A 266 -6.39 -6.65 -14.39
CA ASP A 266 -5.95 -5.38 -13.80
C ASP A 266 -5.53 -4.37 -14.89
N ILE A 267 -4.91 -4.84 -15.98
CA ILE A 267 -4.52 -3.99 -17.12
C ILE A 267 -5.74 -3.47 -17.89
N TYR A 268 -6.79 -4.27 -18.03
CA TYR A 268 -8.07 -3.79 -18.55
C TYR A 268 -8.62 -2.65 -17.69
N SER A 269 -8.68 -2.84 -16.36
CA SER A 269 -9.12 -1.79 -15.44
C SER A 269 -8.30 -0.51 -15.58
N PHE A 270 -6.98 -0.64 -15.72
CA PHE A 270 -6.10 0.50 -16.01
C PHE A 270 -6.44 1.19 -17.34
N GLY A 271 -6.75 0.45 -18.40
CA GLY A 271 -7.20 1.02 -19.67
C GLY A 271 -8.48 1.85 -19.54
N ILE A 272 -9.42 1.40 -18.72
CA ILE A 272 -10.64 2.17 -18.41
C ILE A 272 -10.31 3.45 -17.62
N ILE A 273 -9.40 3.38 -16.64
CA ILE A 273 -8.91 4.56 -15.90
C ILE A 273 -8.22 5.56 -16.85
N MET A 274 -7.40 5.08 -17.78
CA MET A 274 -6.74 5.93 -18.78
C MET A 274 -7.78 6.69 -19.60
N ASN A 275 -8.81 6.00 -20.09
CA ASN A 275 -9.86 6.63 -20.88
C ASN A 275 -10.61 7.69 -20.05
N GLU A 276 -11.11 7.32 -18.87
CA GLU A 276 -11.84 8.23 -17.97
C GLU A 276 -11.01 9.45 -17.58
N TYR A 277 -9.73 9.27 -17.23
CA TYR A 277 -8.92 10.38 -16.75
C TYR A 277 -8.49 11.33 -17.89
N LEU A 278 -8.32 10.81 -19.12
CA LEU A 278 -7.97 11.63 -20.28
C LEU A 278 -9.20 12.37 -20.84
N SER A 279 -10.36 11.72 -20.90
CA SER A 279 -11.60 12.35 -21.39
C SER A 279 -12.35 13.13 -20.32
N GLU A 280 -12.07 12.87 -19.04
CA GLU A 280 -12.86 13.32 -17.87
C GLU A 280 -14.32 12.85 -17.91
N GLU A 281 -14.62 11.81 -18.71
CA GLU A 281 -15.94 11.20 -18.81
C GLU A 281 -16.00 9.92 -17.98
N ILE A 282 -16.91 9.90 -17.00
CA ILE A 282 -17.13 8.72 -16.16
C ILE A 282 -17.71 7.58 -17.02
N PRO A 283 -17.07 6.39 -17.06
CA PRO A 283 -17.54 5.25 -17.85
C PRO A 283 -18.96 4.85 -17.48
N PHE A 284 -19.82 4.69 -18.49
CA PHE A 284 -21.23 4.32 -18.34
C PHE A 284 -22.05 5.26 -17.43
N SER A 285 -21.65 6.54 -17.35
CA SER A 285 -22.39 7.56 -16.60
C SER A 285 -23.86 7.62 -17.00
N GLY A 286 -24.76 7.64 -16.01
CA GLY A 286 -26.20 7.65 -16.22
C GLY A 286 -26.84 6.29 -16.52
N ILE A 287 -26.06 5.21 -16.55
CA ILE A 287 -26.56 3.84 -16.70
C ILE A 287 -26.55 3.14 -15.33
N PRO A 288 -27.62 2.42 -14.93
CA PRO A 288 -27.58 1.60 -13.73
C PRO A 288 -26.46 0.55 -13.77
N HIS A 289 -25.64 0.50 -12.72
CA HIS A 289 -24.57 -0.49 -12.60
C HIS A 289 -25.12 -1.83 -12.10
N ASP A 290 -25.89 -2.51 -12.95
CA ASP A 290 -26.58 -3.75 -12.64
C ASP A 290 -26.16 -4.90 -13.58
N HIS A 291 -26.85 -6.04 -13.47
CA HIS A 291 -26.60 -7.21 -14.29
C HIS A 291 -26.77 -6.96 -15.81
N ILE A 292 -27.57 -5.96 -16.21
CA ILE A 292 -27.77 -5.62 -17.62
C ILE A 292 -26.48 -5.01 -18.16
N LEU A 293 -25.92 -4.05 -17.45
CA LEU A 293 -24.64 -3.46 -17.82
C LEU A 293 -23.52 -4.52 -17.82
N ALA A 294 -23.51 -5.43 -16.85
CA ALA A 294 -22.53 -6.52 -16.80
C ALA A 294 -22.54 -7.44 -18.02
N VAL A 295 -23.70 -7.62 -18.68
CA VAL A 295 -23.84 -8.41 -19.92
C VAL A 295 -23.44 -7.61 -21.17
N GLN A 296 -23.49 -6.28 -21.11
CA GLN A 296 -23.16 -5.39 -22.22
C GLN A 296 -21.65 -5.14 -22.38
N ILE A 297 -20.88 -5.33 -21.31
CA ILE A 297 -19.40 -5.23 -21.28
C ILE A 297 -18.77 -6.53 -21.83
#